data_AF-M4E7Z0-F1
#
_entry.id   AF-M4E7Z0-F1
#
_cell.length_a   1.000
_cell.length_b   1.000
_cell.length_c   1.000
_cell.angle_alpha   90.00
_cell.angle_beta   90.00
_cell.angle_gamma   90.00
#
_symmetry.space_group_name_H-M   'P 1'
#
loop_
_entity.id
_entity.type
_entity.pdbx_description
1 polymer ?
#
loop_
_entity_poly.entity_id
_entity_poly.type
_entity_poly.pdbx_seq_one_letter_code
_entity_poly.pdbx_strand_id
1 'polypeptide(L)'
;MGEAMIRTIVEAIHSSPTQAVVYLSGGASVALGWLMSVPGASNTLLEAVVPYSRISMVQLLGRVPSQHCSQAMASEMALLAYNRAVKLSKPGFPVIGVGFTGALATSPPKRGDHRFFLSMRASDRIWETSVTLTKNLRSREEEDKVASRVLIQAMAKACQVSGTFDSGLTESEVPDESETQFSEEQELEQLIKGDLCFKVYPFSKQAYGSDQDRKIILPGSFNPLHDGHLKLLEVAMSVCGGGYPCFELSAVNADKPPLSVAQIKDRVKQFEAAGKTVIVSSQPYFYKKAELFPGSSFVIGADTAARLVNPKYYEGSNKRMLEILGDCKRTGCIFLVGGRNVDGVFQVLENIDIPEEIRDMFVSIPEEKFRMDISSTELRKKQGSVDKRKRENAKEDVEQSSK
;
A
#
# COMPACT_ATOMS: atom_id res chain seq x y z
N MET A 1 -4.61 -32.20 -23.22
CA MET A 1 -5.41 -32.28 -21.97
C MET A 1 -4.90 -31.28 -20.92
N GLY A 2 -3.58 -31.21 -20.66
CA GLY A 2 -3.01 -30.27 -19.67
C GLY A 2 -3.23 -28.78 -19.93
N GLU A 3 -3.10 -28.31 -21.18
CA GLU A 3 -3.29 -26.88 -21.49
C GLU A 3 -4.74 -26.37 -21.31
N ALA A 4 -5.74 -27.23 -21.59
CA ALA A 4 -7.14 -26.89 -21.34
C ALA A 4 -7.41 -26.69 -19.85
N MET A 5 -6.81 -27.53 -19.00
CA MET A 5 -6.94 -27.44 -17.54
C MET A 5 -6.24 -26.19 -16.97
N ILE A 6 -5.04 -25.86 -17.47
CA ILE A 6 -4.34 -24.61 -17.12
C ILE A 6 -5.21 -23.40 -17.45
N ARG A 7 -5.81 -23.37 -18.64
CA ARG A 7 -6.72 -22.31 -19.04
C ARG A 7 -7.90 -22.16 -18.07
N THR A 8 -8.57 -23.26 -17.71
CA THR A 8 -9.70 -23.23 -16.74
C THR A 8 -9.27 -22.66 -15.39
N ILE A 9 -8.08 -23.02 -14.91
CA ILE A 9 -7.56 -22.50 -13.63
C ILE A 9 -7.23 -21.01 -13.73
N VAL A 10 -6.64 -20.57 -14.84
CA VAL A 10 -6.38 -19.15 -15.08
C VAL A 10 -7.70 -18.34 -15.18
N GLU A 11 -8.73 -18.88 -15.85
CA GLU A 11 -10.07 -18.26 -15.88
C GLU A 11 -10.65 -18.11 -14.47
N ALA A 12 -10.45 -19.11 -13.60
CA ALA A 12 -10.89 -19.04 -12.20
C ALA A 12 -10.06 -18.04 -11.38
N ILE A 13 -8.74 -17.93 -11.62
CA ILE A 13 -7.88 -16.88 -11.01
C ILE A 13 -8.40 -15.49 -11.41
N HIS A 14 -8.74 -15.28 -12.68
CA HIS A 14 -9.28 -14.00 -13.18
C HIS A 14 -10.70 -13.67 -12.71
N SER A 15 -11.43 -14.68 -12.26
CA SER A 15 -12.74 -14.54 -11.64
C SER A 15 -12.64 -14.25 -10.13
N SER A 16 -11.48 -14.47 -9.53
CA SER A 16 -11.23 -14.12 -8.13
C SER A 16 -11.00 -12.61 -7.96
N PRO A 17 -11.26 -12.03 -6.76
CA PRO A 17 -11.00 -10.62 -6.51
C PRO A 17 -9.51 -10.30 -6.31
N THR A 18 -8.63 -11.30 -6.30
CA THR A 18 -7.22 -11.07 -6.00
C THR A 18 -6.50 -10.40 -7.17
N GLN A 19 -5.78 -9.31 -6.87
CA GLN A 19 -4.94 -8.61 -7.83
C GLN A 19 -3.46 -8.88 -7.54
N ALA A 20 -2.63 -8.90 -8.59
CA ALA A 20 -1.25 -9.35 -8.51
C ALA A 20 -0.30 -8.48 -9.33
N VAL A 21 0.91 -8.27 -8.80
CA VAL A 21 2.08 -7.88 -9.58
C VAL A 21 3.06 -9.03 -9.60
N VAL A 22 3.63 -9.32 -10.76
CA VAL A 22 4.45 -10.52 -10.98
C VAL A 22 5.84 -10.15 -11.47
N TYR A 23 6.86 -10.47 -10.69
CA TYR A 23 8.27 -10.30 -11.04
C TYR A 23 8.94 -11.65 -11.30
N LEU A 24 9.45 -11.87 -12.51
CA LEU A 24 10.08 -13.13 -12.91
C LEU A 24 11.52 -12.93 -13.39
N SER A 25 12.45 -13.77 -12.97
CA SER A 25 13.80 -13.81 -13.53
C SER A 25 14.29 -15.24 -13.68
N GLY A 26 14.97 -15.55 -14.78
CA GLY A 26 15.61 -16.85 -14.99
C GLY A 26 14.69 -18.06 -15.24
N GLY A 27 13.36 -17.89 -15.21
CA GLY A 27 12.39 -18.93 -15.57
C GLY A 27 10.91 -18.51 -15.40
N ALA A 28 10.00 -19.49 -15.53
CA ALA A 28 8.55 -19.37 -15.42
C ALA A 28 7.90 -18.40 -16.44
N SER A 29 8.57 -18.16 -17.58
CA SER A 29 8.13 -17.17 -18.55
C SER A 29 6.82 -17.54 -19.25
N VAL A 30 6.58 -18.84 -19.47
CA VAL A 30 5.36 -19.35 -20.11
C VAL A 30 4.11 -19.02 -19.28
N ALA A 31 4.23 -18.91 -17.94
CA ALA A 31 3.11 -18.55 -17.07
C ALA A 31 2.52 -17.17 -17.40
N LEU A 32 3.36 -16.18 -17.79
CA LEU A 32 2.86 -14.87 -18.22
C LEU A 32 2.03 -14.99 -19.49
N GLY A 33 2.46 -15.84 -20.44
CA GLY A 33 1.68 -16.11 -21.64
C GLY A 33 0.30 -16.69 -21.33
N TRP A 34 0.22 -17.64 -20.38
CA TRP A 34 -1.05 -18.20 -19.94
C TRP A 34 -1.94 -17.17 -19.23
N LEU A 35 -1.39 -16.40 -18.29
CA LEU A 35 -2.15 -15.36 -17.58
C LEU A 35 -2.67 -14.26 -18.52
N MET A 36 -1.90 -13.87 -19.54
CA MET A 36 -2.27 -12.75 -20.41
C MET A 36 -3.14 -13.14 -21.60
N SER A 37 -3.13 -14.41 -22.01
CA SER A 37 -3.91 -14.89 -23.16
C SER A 37 -5.37 -15.22 -22.82
N VAL A 38 -5.70 -15.33 -21.54
CA VAL A 38 -7.05 -15.63 -21.06
C VAL A 38 -7.83 -14.33 -20.79
N PRO A 39 -9.07 -14.18 -21.31
CA PRO A 39 -9.90 -13.03 -21.01
C PRO A 39 -10.09 -12.79 -19.51
N GLY A 40 -10.09 -11.53 -19.09
CA GLY A 40 -10.16 -11.15 -17.67
C GLY A 40 -8.80 -10.92 -17.00
N ALA A 41 -7.69 -11.07 -17.73
CA ALA A 41 -6.34 -10.84 -17.21
C ALA A 41 -6.17 -9.52 -16.44
N SER A 42 -6.81 -8.43 -16.91
CA SER A 42 -6.77 -7.11 -16.26
C SER A 42 -7.44 -7.04 -14.88
N ASN A 43 -8.24 -8.04 -14.51
CA ASN A 43 -8.82 -8.13 -13.16
C ASN A 43 -7.77 -8.57 -12.14
N THR A 44 -6.86 -9.45 -12.56
CA THR A 44 -5.80 -10.02 -11.71
C THR A 44 -4.48 -9.31 -11.92
N LEU A 45 -3.91 -9.33 -13.13
CA LEU A 45 -2.53 -8.93 -13.39
C LEU A 45 -2.43 -7.41 -13.57
N LEU A 46 -1.94 -6.72 -12.53
CA LEU A 46 -1.73 -5.27 -12.52
C LEU A 46 -0.46 -4.86 -13.26
N GLU A 47 0.61 -5.63 -13.09
CA GLU A 47 1.91 -5.38 -13.72
C GLU A 47 2.72 -6.67 -13.77
N ALA A 48 3.52 -6.84 -14.81
CA ALA A 48 4.52 -7.90 -14.90
C ALA A 48 5.88 -7.29 -15.27
N VAL A 49 6.94 -7.64 -14.54
CA VAL A 49 8.31 -7.17 -14.79
C VAL A 49 9.24 -8.36 -14.88
N VAL A 50 10.10 -8.38 -15.91
CA VAL A 50 11.10 -9.42 -16.09
C VAL A 50 12.51 -8.82 -15.95
N PRO A 51 13.03 -8.65 -14.71
CA PRO A 51 14.35 -8.07 -14.47
C PRO A 51 15.46 -9.08 -14.83
N TYR A 52 15.66 -9.31 -16.13
CA TYR A 52 16.50 -10.41 -16.62
C TYR A 52 18.00 -10.08 -16.58
N SER A 53 18.37 -8.84 -16.92
CA SER A 53 19.78 -8.41 -16.87
C SER A 53 20.20 -8.06 -15.45
N ARG A 54 21.50 -8.19 -15.15
CA ARG A 54 22.05 -7.80 -13.85
C ARG A 54 21.72 -6.36 -13.50
N ILE A 55 21.82 -5.44 -14.47
CA ILE A 55 21.53 -4.01 -14.25
C ILE A 55 20.04 -3.79 -13.97
N SER A 56 19.16 -4.49 -14.68
CA SER A 56 17.71 -4.40 -14.43
C SER A 56 17.35 -4.90 -13.04
N MET A 57 17.96 -6.00 -12.58
CA MET A 57 17.81 -6.48 -11.20
C MET A 57 18.34 -5.46 -10.17
N VAL A 58 19.48 -4.82 -10.42
CA VAL A 58 20.02 -3.76 -9.54
C VAL A 58 19.07 -2.57 -9.44
N GLN A 59 18.49 -2.14 -10.56
CA GLN A 59 17.51 -1.04 -10.58
C GLN A 59 16.23 -1.41 -9.82
N LEU A 60 15.78 -2.66 -9.92
CA LEU A 60 14.63 -3.14 -9.17
C LEU A 60 14.90 -3.18 -7.66
N LEU A 61 16.03 -3.75 -7.24
CA LEU A 61 16.38 -3.94 -5.83
C LEU A 61 16.95 -2.68 -5.15
N GLY A 62 17.42 -1.71 -5.93
CA GLY A 62 18.18 -0.56 -5.43
C GLY A 62 19.59 -0.89 -4.93
N ARG A 63 20.07 -2.13 -5.14
CA ARG A 63 21.38 -2.63 -4.67
C ARG A 63 21.91 -3.76 -5.55
N VAL A 64 23.20 -4.06 -5.42
CA VAL A 64 23.80 -5.23 -6.07
C VAL A 64 23.53 -6.49 -5.26
N PRO A 65 22.83 -7.51 -5.81
CA PRO A 65 22.60 -8.76 -5.10
C PRO A 65 23.88 -9.62 -5.08
N SER A 66 24.11 -10.32 -3.96
CA SER A 66 25.21 -11.29 -3.83
C SER A 66 24.92 -12.60 -4.57
N GLN A 67 23.65 -12.99 -4.65
CA GLN A 67 23.17 -14.18 -5.38
C GLN A 67 21.89 -13.83 -6.14
N HIS A 68 21.77 -14.33 -7.37
CA HIS A 68 20.63 -14.05 -8.24
C HIS A 68 19.50 -15.08 -8.13
N CYS A 69 19.77 -16.30 -7.66
CA CYS A 69 18.80 -17.40 -7.54
C CYS A 69 18.87 -18.02 -6.14
N SER A 70 17.97 -17.56 -5.26
CA SER A 70 17.80 -18.02 -3.88
C SER A 70 16.40 -17.70 -3.37
N GLN A 71 16.00 -18.34 -2.26
CA GLN A 71 14.74 -18.07 -1.58
C GLN A 71 14.65 -16.59 -1.14
N ALA A 72 15.71 -16.06 -0.52
CA ALA A 72 15.76 -14.67 -0.09
C ALA A 72 15.56 -13.67 -1.26
N MET A 73 16.09 -13.97 -2.45
CA MET A 73 15.89 -13.15 -3.65
C MET A 73 14.43 -13.18 -4.12
N ALA A 74 13.82 -14.37 -4.19
CA ALA A 74 12.41 -14.50 -4.55
C ALA A 74 11.51 -13.73 -3.57
N SER A 75 11.80 -13.79 -2.27
CA SER A 75 11.02 -13.12 -1.22
C SER A 75 11.18 -11.60 -1.23
N GLU A 76 12.37 -11.09 -1.52
CA GLU A 76 12.60 -9.65 -1.74
C GLU A 76 11.87 -9.15 -2.99
N MET A 77 11.93 -9.90 -4.10
CA MET A 77 11.16 -9.59 -5.32
C MET A 77 9.66 -9.59 -5.05
N ALA A 78 9.15 -10.58 -4.30
CA ALA A 78 7.74 -10.66 -3.93
C ALA A 78 7.29 -9.49 -3.05
N LEU A 79 8.13 -9.05 -2.10
CA LEU A 79 7.84 -7.87 -1.27
C LEU A 79 7.79 -6.58 -2.10
N LEU A 80 8.72 -6.38 -3.04
CA LEU A 80 8.71 -5.25 -3.96
C LEU A 80 7.48 -5.28 -4.88
N ALA A 81 7.14 -6.46 -5.40
CA ALA A 81 5.93 -6.68 -6.18
C ALA A 81 4.68 -6.39 -5.36
N TYR A 82 4.62 -6.81 -4.09
CA TYR A 82 3.49 -6.54 -3.21
C TYR A 82 3.32 -5.04 -2.98
N ASN A 83 4.39 -4.33 -2.63
CA ASN A 83 4.36 -2.87 -2.48
C ASN A 83 3.92 -2.15 -3.77
N ARG A 84 4.31 -2.68 -4.94
CA ARG A 84 3.87 -2.15 -6.23
C ARG A 84 2.38 -2.43 -6.46
N ALA A 85 1.94 -3.64 -6.15
CA ALA A 85 0.57 -4.08 -6.33
C ALA A 85 -0.40 -3.27 -5.46
N VAL A 86 -0.06 -2.99 -4.20
CA VAL A 86 -0.92 -2.19 -3.30
C VAL A 86 -1.08 -0.74 -3.81
N LYS A 87 -0.07 -0.18 -4.49
CA LYS A 87 -0.18 1.15 -5.12
C LYS A 87 -1.07 1.16 -6.36
N LEU A 88 -1.05 0.07 -7.13
CA LEU A 88 -1.79 -0.08 -8.37
C LEU A 88 -3.21 -0.62 -8.16
N SER A 89 -3.47 -1.29 -7.05
CA SER A 89 -4.72 -1.98 -6.81
C SER A 89 -5.90 -1.03 -6.62
N LYS A 90 -7.07 -1.55 -6.96
CA LYS A 90 -8.33 -0.90 -6.63
C LYS A 90 -8.56 -0.99 -5.12
N PRO A 91 -9.08 0.06 -4.47
CA PRO A 91 -9.37 0.00 -3.04
C PRO A 91 -10.30 -1.18 -2.70
N GLY A 92 -9.99 -1.91 -1.63
CA GLY A 92 -10.81 -3.03 -1.15
C GLY A 92 -10.55 -4.39 -1.81
N PHE A 93 -9.67 -4.47 -2.80
CA PHE A 93 -9.30 -5.75 -3.42
C PHE A 93 -8.11 -6.39 -2.68
N PRO A 94 -8.12 -7.72 -2.46
CA PRO A 94 -6.94 -8.45 -1.98
C PRO A 94 -5.77 -8.32 -2.97
N VAL A 95 -4.55 -8.26 -2.43
CA VAL A 95 -3.36 -8.02 -3.24
C VAL A 95 -2.26 -9.01 -2.90
N ILE A 96 -1.60 -9.53 -3.94
CA ILE A 96 -0.42 -10.38 -3.84
C ILE A 96 0.74 -9.82 -4.68
N GLY A 97 1.96 -9.93 -4.16
CA GLY A 97 3.20 -9.73 -4.91
C GLY A 97 3.84 -11.08 -5.20
N VAL A 98 4.22 -11.34 -6.45
CA VAL A 98 4.88 -12.59 -6.84
C VAL A 98 6.32 -12.30 -7.22
N GLY A 99 7.25 -13.05 -6.63
CA GLY A 99 8.67 -13.03 -6.95
C GLY A 99 9.14 -14.42 -7.35
N PHE A 100 9.74 -14.55 -8.52
CA PHE A 100 10.29 -15.81 -9.01
C PHE A 100 11.74 -15.62 -9.47
N THR A 101 12.61 -16.52 -9.06
CA THR A 101 13.96 -16.63 -9.63
C THR A 101 14.35 -18.07 -9.93
N GLY A 102 14.88 -18.31 -11.13
CA GLY A 102 15.27 -19.64 -11.60
C GLY A 102 16.70 -19.72 -12.12
N ALA A 103 17.35 -20.85 -11.86
CA ALA A 103 18.59 -21.27 -12.48
C ALA A 103 18.31 -22.53 -13.32
N LEU A 104 17.61 -22.35 -14.44
CA LEU A 104 17.23 -23.43 -15.36
C LEU A 104 18.36 -23.79 -16.34
N ALA A 105 18.16 -24.85 -17.13
CA ALA A 105 19.13 -25.34 -18.12
C ALA A 105 19.66 -24.25 -19.07
N THR A 106 20.95 -24.34 -19.42
CA THR A 106 21.63 -23.40 -20.33
C THR A 106 22.61 -24.13 -21.26
N SER A 107 23.02 -23.46 -22.33
CA SER A 107 24.10 -23.87 -23.23
C SER A 107 25.25 -22.88 -23.04
N PRO A 108 26.15 -23.04 -22.04
CA PRO A 108 26.72 -24.29 -21.53
C PRO A 108 26.03 -24.92 -20.30
N PRO A 109 26.24 -26.24 -20.04
CA PRO A 109 25.70 -26.93 -18.87
C PRO A 109 26.13 -26.28 -17.55
N LYS A 110 25.20 -26.19 -16.59
CA LYS A 110 25.48 -25.63 -15.27
C LYS A 110 26.19 -26.64 -14.37
N ARG A 111 27.22 -26.16 -13.66
CA ARG A 111 27.85 -26.92 -12.57
C ARG A 111 26.90 -27.14 -11.40
N GLY A 112 26.22 -26.08 -10.93
CA GLY A 112 25.21 -26.14 -9.87
C GLY A 112 23.86 -26.69 -10.33
N ASP A 113 22.97 -26.98 -9.39
CA ASP A 113 21.65 -27.59 -9.65
C ASP A 113 20.75 -26.74 -10.53
N HIS A 114 19.87 -27.41 -11.26
CA HIS A 114 18.73 -26.74 -11.88
C HIS A 114 17.69 -26.56 -10.79
N ARG A 115 17.33 -25.32 -10.49
CA ARG A 115 16.41 -25.03 -9.38
C ARG A 115 15.70 -23.71 -9.57
N PHE A 116 14.58 -23.55 -8.90
CA PHE A 116 13.90 -22.27 -8.82
C PHE A 116 13.29 -22.03 -7.45
N PHE A 117 13.05 -20.76 -7.18
CA PHE A 117 12.45 -20.25 -5.97
C PHE A 117 11.31 -19.33 -6.35
N LEU A 118 10.17 -19.52 -5.69
CA LEU A 118 8.95 -18.77 -5.85
C LEU A 118 8.52 -18.25 -4.48
N SER A 119 8.19 -16.97 -4.41
CA SER A 119 7.60 -16.37 -3.22
C SER A 119 6.36 -15.59 -3.60
N MET A 120 5.33 -15.69 -2.76
CA MET A 120 4.10 -14.94 -2.88
C MET A 120 3.87 -14.17 -1.59
N ARG A 121 3.82 -12.84 -1.68
CA ARG A 121 3.67 -11.95 -0.53
C ARG A 121 2.27 -11.35 -0.51
N ALA A 122 1.56 -11.51 0.61
CA ALA A 122 0.38 -10.73 0.98
C ALA A 122 0.73 -9.79 2.16
N SER A 123 -0.24 -9.07 2.71
CA SER A 123 0.01 -8.21 3.87
C SER A 123 0.47 -9.03 5.08
N ASP A 124 -0.29 -10.08 5.37
CA ASP A 124 -0.28 -10.87 6.60
C ASP A 124 0.48 -12.20 6.47
N ARG A 125 1.03 -12.53 5.30
CA ARG A 125 1.77 -13.77 5.09
C ARG A 125 2.67 -13.74 3.88
N ILE A 126 3.57 -14.72 3.85
CA ILE A 126 4.37 -15.08 2.68
C ILE A 126 4.34 -16.60 2.49
N TRP A 127 4.12 -17.03 1.26
CA TRP A 127 4.31 -18.41 0.83
C TRP A 127 5.61 -18.51 0.06
N GLU A 128 6.39 -19.54 0.36
CA GLU A 128 7.67 -19.80 -0.23
C GLU A 128 7.69 -21.22 -0.79
N THR A 129 8.19 -21.37 -2.01
CA THR A 129 8.31 -22.65 -2.68
C THR A 129 9.66 -22.73 -3.37
N SER A 130 10.41 -23.80 -3.08
CA SER A 130 11.63 -24.10 -3.80
C SER A 130 11.58 -25.49 -4.41
N VAL A 131 12.16 -25.64 -5.61
CA VAL A 131 12.22 -26.91 -6.31
C VAL A 131 13.60 -27.08 -6.91
N THR A 132 14.19 -28.25 -6.68
CA THR A 132 15.39 -28.70 -7.38
C THR A 132 14.98 -29.69 -8.45
N LEU A 133 15.27 -29.36 -9.70
CA LEU A 133 14.95 -30.15 -10.88
C LEU A 133 16.05 -31.18 -11.17
N THR A 134 15.64 -32.33 -11.68
CA THR A 134 16.52 -33.40 -12.12
C THR A 134 17.26 -32.96 -13.38
N LYS A 135 18.58 -32.80 -13.28
CA LYS A 135 19.41 -32.37 -14.41
C LYS A 135 19.31 -33.33 -15.59
N ASN A 136 19.35 -32.77 -16.80
CA ASN A 136 19.35 -33.48 -18.08
C ASN A 136 18.08 -34.29 -18.38
N LEU A 137 17.06 -34.21 -17.53
CA LEU A 137 15.76 -34.83 -17.80
C LEU A 137 14.94 -34.03 -18.82
N ARG A 138 15.13 -32.70 -18.82
CA ARG A 138 14.33 -31.76 -19.60
C ARG A 138 15.22 -30.75 -20.33
N SER A 139 14.75 -30.27 -21.46
CA SER A 139 15.28 -29.08 -22.14
C SER A 139 14.98 -27.81 -21.33
N ARG A 140 15.64 -26.69 -21.68
CA ARG A 140 15.35 -25.39 -21.05
C ARG A 140 13.88 -24.99 -21.19
N GLU A 141 13.26 -25.24 -22.35
CA GLU A 141 11.85 -24.91 -22.57
C GLU A 141 10.93 -25.74 -21.67
N GLU A 142 11.21 -27.03 -21.52
CA GLU A 142 10.43 -27.93 -20.68
C GLU A 142 10.59 -27.62 -19.19
N GLU A 143 11.79 -27.24 -18.73
CA GLU A 143 11.98 -26.76 -17.35
C GLU A 143 11.23 -25.45 -17.10
N ASP A 144 11.21 -24.53 -18.08
CA ASP A 144 10.45 -23.29 -17.96
C ASP A 144 8.93 -23.54 -17.90
N LYS A 145 8.44 -24.52 -18.67
CA LYS A 145 7.05 -24.98 -18.62
C LYS A 145 6.71 -25.56 -17.24
N VAL A 146 7.56 -26.43 -16.67
CA VAL A 146 7.34 -26.98 -15.32
C VAL A 146 7.32 -25.87 -14.26
N ALA A 147 8.30 -24.97 -14.29
CA ALA A 147 8.34 -23.81 -13.39
C ALA A 147 7.09 -22.92 -13.53
N SER A 148 6.62 -22.71 -14.75
CA SER A 148 5.40 -21.95 -15.04
C SER A 148 4.14 -22.62 -14.47
N ARG A 149 4.05 -23.95 -14.55
CA ARG A 149 2.94 -24.71 -13.97
C ARG A 149 2.91 -24.58 -12.45
N VAL A 150 4.07 -24.71 -11.80
CA VAL A 150 4.18 -24.50 -10.35
C VAL A 150 3.76 -23.09 -9.95
N LEU A 151 4.15 -22.06 -10.72
CA LEU A 151 3.72 -20.69 -10.48
C LEU A 151 2.19 -20.53 -10.57
N ILE A 152 1.55 -21.05 -11.63
CA ILE A 152 0.08 -20.97 -11.78
C ILE A 152 -0.62 -21.71 -10.64
N GLN A 153 -0.12 -22.88 -10.24
CA GLN A 153 -0.67 -23.63 -9.11
C GLN A 153 -0.58 -22.84 -7.80
N ALA A 154 0.57 -22.21 -7.53
CA ALA A 154 0.75 -21.35 -6.36
C ALA A 154 -0.18 -20.12 -6.40
N MET A 155 -0.34 -19.50 -7.57
CA MET A 155 -1.31 -18.40 -7.76
C MET A 155 -2.74 -18.85 -7.51
N ALA A 156 -3.13 -20.03 -7.99
CA ALA A 156 -4.45 -20.59 -7.73
C ALA A 156 -4.68 -20.81 -6.22
N LYS A 157 -3.70 -21.40 -5.51
CA LYS A 157 -3.75 -21.57 -4.04
C LYS A 157 -3.93 -20.22 -3.34
N ALA A 158 -3.13 -19.21 -3.69
CA ALA A 158 -3.21 -17.87 -3.08
C ALA A 158 -4.53 -17.15 -3.38
N CYS A 159 -5.15 -17.43 -4.53
CA CYS A 159 -6.46 -16.91 -4.91
C CYS A 159 -7.63 -17.76 -4.36
N GLN A 160 -7.35 -18.79 -3.55
CA GLN A 160 -8.34 -19.74 -3.03
C GLN A 160 -9.14 -20.45 -4.13
N VAL A 161 -8.55 -20.61 -5.30
CA VAL A 161 -9.14 -21.31 -6.44
C VAL A 161 -8.98 -22.81 -6.23
N SER A 162 -10.09 -23.54 -6.27
CA SER A 162 -10.09 -25.00 -6.23
C SER A 162 -9.63 -25.57 -7.56
N GLY A 163 -8.69 -26.51 -7.52
CA GLY A 163 -8.19 -27.20 -8.70
C GLY A 163 -6.71 -27.47 -8.59
N THR A 164 -6.31 -28.68 -8.94
CA THR A 164 -4.90 -29.07 -9.08
C THR A 164 -4.70 -29.61 -10.48
N PHE A 165 -3.54 -29.37 -11.04
CA PHE A 165 -3.13 -29.97 -12.29
C PHE A 165 -1.74 -30.54 -12.15
N ASP A 166 -1.39 -31.42 -13.08
CA ASP A 166 -0.05 -32.00 -13.14
C ASP A 166 0.98 -30.88 -13.34
N SER A 167 1.78 -30.63 -12.31
CA SER A 167 2.87 -29.67 -12.32
C SER A 167 3.98 -30.07 -13.31
N GLY A 168 4.00 -31.34 -13.72
CA GLY A 168 5.05 -31.94 -14.53
C GLY A 168 6.32 -32.25 -13.75
N LEU A 169 6.30 -32.15 -12.41
CA LEU A 169 7.38 -32.57 -11.52
C LEU A 169 7.43 -34.09 -11.39
N THR A 170 8.62 -34.66 -11.27
CA THR A 170 8.78 -36.09 -10.97
C THR A 170 8.61 -36.39 -9.48
N GLU A 171 8.48 -37.66 -9.11
CA GLU A 171 8.43 -38.10 -7.70
C GLU A 171 9.69 -37.69 -6.90
N SER A 172 10.82 -37.49 -7.58
CA SER A 172 12.08 -37.03 -6.98
C SER A 172 12.20 -35.51 -6.87
N GLU A 173 11.37 -34.75 -7.57
CA GLU A 173 11.38 -33.29 -7.60
C GLU A 173 10.31 -32.72 -6.65
N VAL A 174 10.44 -33.06 -5.37
CA VAL A 174 9.47 -32.66 -4.35
C VAL A 174 9.63 -31.16 -4.03
N PRO A 175 8.58 -30.34 -4.16
CA PRO A 175 8.61 -28.95 -3.72
C PRO A 175 8.80 -28.85 -2.21
N ASP A 176 9.74 -27.99 -1.79
CA ASP A 176 9.84 -27.54 -0.41
C ASP A 176 8.96 -26.28 -0.28
N GLU A 177 7.81 -26.43 0.39
CA GLU A 177 6.82 -25.38 0.58
C GLU A 177 6.80 -24.95 2.06
N SER A 178 6.79 -23.64 2.30
CA SER A 178 6.57 -23.08 3.64
C SER A 178 5.64 -21.87 3.59
N GLU A 179 4.91 -21.65 4.69
CA GLU A 179 4.08 -20.46 4.89
C GLU A 179 4.50 -19.80 6.20
N THR A 180 4.78 -18.50 6.14
CA THR A 180 5.01 -17.67 7.33
C THR A 180 3.89 -16.65 7.44
N GLN A 181 3.18 -16.65 8.57
CA GLN A 181 2.15 -15.67 8.90
C GLN A 181 2.74 -14.55 9.75
N PHE A 182 2.26 -13.34 9.53
CA PHE A 182 2.62 -12.14 10.26
C PHE A 182 1.44 -11.71 11.14
N SER A 183 1.71 -11.42 12.41
CA SER A 183 0.74 -10.72 13.25
C SER A 183 0.58 -9.27 12.78
N GLU A 184 -0.52 -8.64 13.19
CA GLU A 184 -0.73 -7.22 12.91
C GLU A 184 0.44 -6.35 13.43
N GLU A 185 1.02 -6.70 14.58
CA GLU A 185 2.19 -6.00 15.11
C GLU A 185 3.39 -6.10 14.17
N GLN A 186 3.68 -7.30 13.67
CA GLN A 186 4.79 -7.53 12.73
C GLN A 186 4.57 -6.80 11.40
N GLU A 187 3.33 -6.69 10.93
CA GLU A 187 3.01 -5.89 9.74
C GLU A 187 3.27 -4.39 9.98
N LEU A 188 2.85 -3.87 11.14
CA LEU A 188 3.09 -2.48 11.51
C LEU A 188 4.57 -2.18 11.75
N GLU A 189 5.33 -3.11 12.31
CA GLU A 189 6.79 -3.01 12.45
C GLU A 189 7.49 -2.94 11.08
N GLN A 190 7.10 -3.81 10.15
CA GLN A 190 7.61 -3.78 8.77
C GLN A 190 7.28 -2.44 8.08
N LEU A 191 6.09 -1.88 8.32
CA LEU A 191 5.72 -0.57 7.80
C LEU A 191 6.57 0.56 8.39
N ILE A 192 6.77 0.56 9.71
CA ILE A 192 7.60 1.57 10.40
C ILE A 192 9.05 1.50 9.91
N LYS A 193 9.57 0.30 9.66
CA LYS A 193 10.91 0.07 9.10
C LYS A 193 11.03 0.47 7.63
N GLY A 194 9.90 0.60 6.93
CA GLY A 194 9.83 0.97 5.51
C GLY A 194 9.83 -0.22 4.55
N ASP A 195 9.73 -1.45 5.05
CA ASP A 195 9.60 -2.66 4.23
C ASP A 195 8.23 -2.71 3.54
N LEU A 196 7.16 -2.27 4.23
CA LEU A 196 5.83 -2.06 3.65
C LEU A 196 5.57 -0.57 3.40
N CYS A 197 5.07 -0.24 2.20
CA CYS A 197 4.82 1.16 1.84
C CYS A 197 3.61 1.77 2.55
N PHE A 198 2.53 1.00 2.73
CA PHE A 198 1.37 1.35 3.55
C PHE A 198 0.52 0.10 3.85
N LYS A 199 -0.37 0.22 4.83
CA LYS A 199 -1.39 -0.78 5.20
C LYS A 199 -2.78 -0.14 5.17
N VAL A 200 -3.74 -0.83 4.57
CA VAL A 200 -5.14 -0.37 4.47
C VAL A 200 -6.00 -1.12 5.48
N TYR A 201 -6.82 -0.38 6.22
CA TYR A 201 -7.85 -0.90 7.11
C TYR A 201 -9.24 -0.53 6.57
N PRO A 202 -9.89 -1.41 5.81
CA PRO A 202 -11.15 -1.12 5.13
C PRO A 202 -12.36 -1.38 6.04
N PHE A 203 -12.49 -0.66 7.16
CA PHE A 203 -13.62 -0.85 8.08
C PHE A 203 -14.97 -0.40 7.49
N SER A 204 -14.95 0.33 6.36
CA SER A 204 -16.17 0.73 5.68
C SER A 204 -16.78 -0.45 4.93
N LYS A 205 -18.06 -0.72 5.20
CA LYS A 205 -18.85 -1.74 4.48
C LYS A 205 -19.48 -1.22 3.18
N GLN A 206 -19.28 0.06 2.86
CA GLN A 206 -19.82 0.65 1.64
C GLN A 206 -19.00 0.18 0.44
N ALA A 207 -19.71 -0.33 -0.57
CA ALA A 207 -19.10 -0.56 -1.87
C ALA A 207 -18.87 0.80 -2.53
N TYR A 208 -17.61 1.17 -2.71
CA TYR A 208 -17.20 2.30 -3.53
C TYR A 208 -16.65 1.72 -4.82
N GLY A 209 -17.26 2.03 -5.95
CA GLY A 209 -16.93 1.34 -7.20
C GLY A 209 -17.88 1.65 -8.35
N SER A 210 -17.63 2.75 -9.06
CA SER A 210 -17.86 2.78 -10.51
C SER A 210 -16.97 3.82 -11.19
N ASP A 211 -16.08 3.29 -12.02
CA ASP A 211 -15.34 3.82 -13.16
C ASP A 211 -14.34 4.98 -13.06
N GLN A 212 -14.29 5.83 -12.02
CA GLN A 212 -13.17 6.79 -11.84
C GLN A 212 -12.85 7.15 -10.38
N ASP A 213 -12.57 6.16 -9.53
CA ASP A 213 -12.48 6.36 -8.07
C ASP A 213 -11.14 6.95 -7.60
N ARG A 214 -10.96 8.24 -7.90
CA ARG A 214 -10.00 9.12 -7.22
C ARG A 214 -10.13 8.94 -5.71
N LYS A 215 -9.03 8.63 -5.02
CA LYS A 215 -9.02 8.57 -3.55
C LYS A 215 -9.14 9.99 -3.01
N ILE A 216 -10.09 10.23 -2.12
CA ILE A 216 -10.22 11.46 -1.35
C ILE A 216 -9.63 11.18 0.01
N ILE A 217 -8.40 11.62 0.21
CA ILE A 217 -7.57 11.27 1.36
C ILE A 217 -7.54 12.47 2.29
N LEU A 218 -7.97 12.31 3.54
CA LEU A 218 -7.75 13.29 4.61
C LEU A 218 -6.60 12.81 5.50
N PRO A 219 -5.38 13.40 5.37
CA PRO A 219 -4.28 13.11 6.27
C PRO A 219 -4.46 13.75 7.63
N GLY A 220 -4.09 13.06 8.70
CA GLY A 220 -4.19 13.61 10.04
C GLY A 220 -3.51 12.79 11.12
N SER A 221 -3.31 13.42 12.27
CA SER A 221 -2.79 12.72 13.46
C SER A 221 -3.88 11.94 14.20
N PHE A 222 -5.16 12.34 14.04
CA PHE A 222 -6.35 11.70 14.61
C PHE A 222 -6.21 11.31 16.08
N ASN A 223 -5.76 12.27 16.88
CA ASN A 223 -5.52 12.07 18.30
C ASN A 223 -6.28 13.10 19.15
N PRO A 224 -7.62 13.03 19.27
CA PRO A 224 -8.51 12.00 18.72
C PRO A 224 -9.14 12.38 17.38
N LEU A 225 -9.74 11.39 16.71
CA LEU A 225 -10.75 11.56 15.66
C LEU A 225 -11.98 12.27 16.25
N HIS A 226 -12.65 13.11 15.44
CA HIS A 226 -13.81 13.89 15.87
C HIS A 226 -14.67 14.32 14.67
N ASP A 227 -15.88 14.82 14.93
CA ASP A 227 -16.88 15.17 13.91
C ASP A 227 -16.37 16.14 12.84
N GLY A 228 -15.51 17.09 13.22
CA GLY A 228 -14.85 17.99 12.27
C GLY A 228 -14.08 17.24 11.16
N HIS A 229 -13.38 16.14 11.48
CA HIS A 229 -12.69 15.33 10.48
C HIS A 229 -13.67 14.57 9.58
N LEU A 230 -14.74 14.01 10.18
CA LEU A 230 -15.75 13.23 9.45
C LEU A 230 -16.49 14.12 8.43
N LYS A 231 -16.97 15.28 8.89
CA LYS A 231 -17.68 16.26 8.05
C LYS A 231 -16.77 16.84 6.98
N LEU A 232 -15.50 17.12 7.30
CA LEU A 232 -14.55 17.64 6.32
C LEU A 232 -14.35 16.67 5.15
N LEU A 233 -14.20 15.37 5.44
CA LEU A 233 -14.06 14.35 4.40
C LEU A 233 -15.34 14.17 3.57
N GLU A 234 -16.52 14.24 4.21
CA GLU A 234 -17.82 14.18 3.54
C GLU A 234 -18.06 15.36 2.58
N VAL A 235 -17.71 16.58 3.02
CA VAL A 235 -17.82 17.77 2.18
C VAL A 235 -16.82 17.70 1.01
N ALA A 236 -15.58 17.27 1.28
CA ALA A 236 -14.57 17.08 0.25
C ALA A 236 -15.02 16.10 -0.85
N MET A 237 -15.65 14.99 -0.46
CA MET A 237 -16.27 14.04 -1.39
C MET A 237 -17.33 14.69 -2.27
N SER A 238 -18.18 15.54 -1.68
CA SER A 238 -19.23 16.26 -2.40
C SER A 238 -18.65 17.28 -3.39
N VAL A 239 -17.54 17.94 -3.04
CA VAL A 239 -16.83 18.89 -3.92
C VAL A 239 -16.22 18.17 -5.13
N CYS A 240 -15.71 16.95 -4.95
CA CYS A 240 -15.16 16.15 -6.06
C CYS A 240 -16.21 15.43 -6.91
N GLY A 241 -17.50 15.49 -6.54
CA GLY A 241 -18.56 14.76 -7.25
C GLY A 241 -18.50 13.24 -7.04
N GLY A 242 -17.80 12.76 -6.02
CA GLY A 242 -17.58 11.33 -5.75
C GLY A 242 -16.12 10.99 -5.47
N GLY A 243 -15.84 9.70 -5.24
CA GLY A 243 -14.51 9.16 -5.01
C GLY A 243 -14.44 8.09 -3.92
N TYR A 244 -13.24 7.69 -3.55
CA TYR A 244 -13.00 6.73 -2.46
C TYR A 244 -12.55 7.48 -1.18
N PRO A 245 -13.42 7.64 -0.16
CA PRO A 245 -13.06 8.37 1.06
C PRO A 245 -12.10 7.56 1.93
N CYS A 246 -10.99 8.17 2.33
CA CYS A 246 -9.99 7.58 3.20
C CYS A 246 -9.44 8.59 4.20
N PHE A 247 -9.17 8.13 5.41
CA PHE A 247 -8.26 8.81 6.31
C PHE A 247 -6.84 8.28 6.09
N GLU A 248 -5.84 9.10 6.32
CA GLU A 248 -4.43 8.68 6.26
C GLU A 248 -3.68 9.08 7.54
N LEU A 249 -3.13 8.07 8.21
CA LEU A 249 -2.29 8.21 9.39
C LEU A 249 -0.84 7.90 9.02
N SER A 250 0.02 8.89 9.09
CA SER A 250 1.45 8.67 8.91
C SER A 250 2.08 8.13 10.20
N ALA A 251 2.63 6.92 10.13
CA ALA A 251 3.40 6.28 11.20
C ALA A 251 4.71 7.03 11.47
N VAL A 252 5.31 7.62 10.44
CA VAL A 252 6.52 8.45 10.55
C VAL A 252 6.12 9.92 10.44
N ASN A 253 6.71 10.78 11.27
CA ASN A 253 6.48 12.23 11.23
C ASN A 253 7.80 12.92 10.88
N ALA A 254 7.74 14.05 10.16
CA ALA A 254 8.95 14.80 9.80
C ALA A 254 9.68 15.34 11.04
N ASP A 255 8.92 15.83 12.03
CA ASP A 255 9.46 16.56 13.19
C ASP A 255 9.40 15.77 14.51
N LYS A 256 8.93 14.52 14.48
CA LYS A 256 8.67 13.69 15.67
C LYS A 256 9.13 12.26 15.46
N PRO A 257 9.47 11.53 16.54
CA PRO A 257 9.76 10.11 16.42
C PRO A 257 8.59 9.36 15.77
N PRO A 258 8.85 8.23 15.08
CA PRO A 258 7.80 7.35 14.59
C PRO A 258 6.85 6.95 15.72
N LEU A 259 5.58 6.76 15.37
CA LEU A 259 4.57 6.24 16.27
C LEU A 259 4.95 4.80 16.65
N SER A 260 4.73 4.44 17.92
CA SER A 260 4.82 3.03 18.31
C SER A 260 3.66 2.24 17.74
N VAL A 261 3.84 0.92 17.62
CA VAL A 261 2.78 -0.01 17.19
C VAL A 261 1.51 0.17 18.03
N ALA A 262 1.64 0.30 19.35
CA ALA A 262 0.51 0.54 20.25
C ALA A 262 -0.23 1.84 19.93
N GLN A 263 0.50 2.94 19.67
CA GLN A 263 -0.11 4.22 19.30
C GLN A 263 -0.84 4.17 17.97
N ILE A 264 -0.32 3.41 17.00
CA ILE A 264 -1.00 3.20 15.71
C ILE A 264 -2.29 2.43 15.95
N LYS A 265 -2.24 1.28 16.64
CA LYS A 265 -3.42 0.46 16.94
C LYS A 265 -4.51 1.26 17.67
N ASP A 266 -4.15 2.07 18.67
CA ASP A 266 -5.12 2.88 19.41
C ASP A 266 -5.76 3.98 18.55
N ARG A 267 -5.04 4.53 17.57
CA ARG A 267 -5.61 5.47 16.60
C ARG A 267 -6.51 4.76 15.58
N VAL A 268 -6.09 3.59 15.10
CA VAL A 268 -6.83 2.78 14.13
C VAL A 268 -8.19 2.33 14.69
N LYS A 269 -8.28 1.93 15.97
CA LYS A 269 -9.54 1.54 16.63
C LYS A 269 -10.65 2.59 16.53
N GLN A 270 -10.31 3.88 16.50
CA GLN A 270 -11.30 4.95 16.37
C GLN A 270 -12.01 4.91 15.00
N PHE A 271 -11.30 4.48 13.95
CA PHE A 271 -11.85 4.33 12.61
C PHE A 271 -12.69 3.08 12.47
N GLU A 272 -12.32 2.00 13.16
CA GLU A 272 -13.14 0.79 13.27
C GLU A 272 -14.49 1.12 13.89
N ALA A 273 -14.50 1.81 15.04
CA ALA A 273 -15.72 2.27 15.70
C ALA A 273 -16.58 3.20 14.82
N ALA A 274 -15.94 4.02 13.99
CA ALA A 274 -16.62 4.93 13.06
C ALA A 274 -17.02 4.28 11.71
N GLY A 275 -16.61 3.02 11.46
CA GLY A 275 -16.83 2.33 10.19
C GLY A 275 -16.18 3.02 8.98
N LYS A 276 -14.97 3.57 9.15
CA LYS A 276 -14.25 4.36 8.14
C LYS A 276 -12.95 3.69 7.70
N THR A 277 -12.62 3.81 6.42
CA THR A 277 -11.33 3.33 5.91
C THR A 277 -10.19 4.23 6.38
N VAL A 278 -9.14 3.63 6.92
CA VAL A 278 -7.89 4.33 7.25
C VAL A 278 -6.69 3.65 6.59
N ILE A 279 -5.81 4.46 6.03
CA ILE A 279 -4.52 4.04 5.51
C ILE A 279 -3.46 4.43 6.52
N VAL A 280 -2.64 3.48 6.94
CA VAL A 280 -1.41 3.77 7.69
C VAL A 280 -0.27 3.81 6.68
N SER A 281 0.47 4.91 6.60
CA SER A 281 1.62 5.05 5.69
C SER A 281 2.89 5.41 6.47
N SER A 282 4.05 5.36 5.81
CA SER A 282 5.32 5.82 6.37
C SER A 282 5.76 7.18 5.82
N GLN A 283 4.88 7.91 5.12
CA GLN A 283 5.26 9.11 4.35
C GLN A 283 4.77 10.41 5.00
N PRO A 284 5.65 11.22 5.62
CA PRO A 284 5.24 12.46 6.27
C PRO A 284 4.95 13.60 5.28
N TYR A 285 5.55 13.57 4.08
CA TYR A 285 5.47 14.66 3.10
C TYR A 285 4.43 14.39 2.01
N PHE A 286 3.70 15.44 1.60
CA PHE A 286 2.65 15.31 0.58
C PHE A 286 3.18 14.88 -0.79
N TYR A 287 4.38 15.28 -1.19
CA TYR A 287 4.96 14.81 -2.46
C TYR A 287 5.23 13.31 -2.45
N LYS A 288 5.66 12.76 -1.31
CA LYS A 288 5.77 11.30 -1.13
C LYS A 288 4.43 10.61 -1.08
N LYS A 289 3.41 11.25 -0.49
CA LYS A 289 2.03 10.73 -0.55
C LYS A 289 1.50 10.73 -1.98
N ALA A 290 1.81 11.73 -2.80
CA ALA A 290 1.43 11.78 -4.21
C ALA A 290 2.12 10.67 -5.04
N GLU A 291 3.35 10.27 -4.69
CA GLU A 291 4.02 9.09 -5.27
C GLU A 291 3.31 7.78 -4.89
N LEU A 292 2.79 7.67 -3.65
CA LEU A 292 2.04 6.49 -3.19
C LEU A 292 0.62 6.43 -3.73
N PHE A 293 -0.04 7.58 -3.85
CA PHE A 293 -1.45 7.72 -4.18
C PHE A 293 -1.64 8.64 -5.41
N PRO A 294 -1.10 8.28 -6.58
CA PRO A 294 -1.26 9.08 -7.79
C PRO A 294 -2.75 9.29 -8.11
N GLY A 295 -3.07 10.45 -8.68
CA GLY A 295 -4.44 10.83 -9.04
C GLY A 295 -5.38 11.14 -7.88
N SER A 296 -4.89 11.20 -6.63
CA SER A 296 -5.73 11.41 -5.43
C SER A 296 -5.99 12.88 -5.12
N SER A 297 -7.08 13.18 -4.42
CA SER A 297 -7.29 14.47 -3.77
C SER A 297 -6.87 14.40 -2.31
N PHE A 298 -6.00 15.30 -1.88
CA PHE A 298 -5.63 15.44 -0.48
C PHE A 298 -6.43 16.55 0.18
N VAL A 299 -7.21 16.20 1.20
CA VAL A 299 -7.98 17.15 2.01
C VAL A 299 -7.08 17.72 3.09
N ILE A 300 -6.92 19.05 3.11
CA ILE A 300 -6.01 19.75 4.03
C ILE A 300 -6.68 21.01 4.58
N GLY A 301 -6.20 21.50 5.72
CA GLY A 301 -6.59 22.82 6.24
C GLY A 301 -5.80 23.94 5.56
N ALA A 302 -6.35 25.16 5.58
CA ALA A 302 -5.70 26.37 5.08
C ALA A 302 -4.29 26.59 5.68
N ASP A 303 -4.10 26.29 6.97
CA ASP A 303 -2.79 26.33 7.64
C ASP A 303 -1.75 25.38 7.01
N THR A 304 -2.20 24.25 6.49
CA THR A 304 -1.35 23.25 5.85
C THR A 304 -1.09 23.61 4.39
N ALA A 305 -2.07 24.18 3.68
CA ALA A 305 -1.88 24.74 2.35
C ALA A 305 -0.83 25.87 2.36
N ALA A 306 -0.92 26.79 3.33
CA ALA A 306 0.07 27.86 3.50
C ALA A 306 1.48 27.34 3.78
N ARG A 307 1.60 26.20 4.49
CA ARG A 307 2.90 25.53 4.68
C ARG A 307 3.41 24.85 3.41
N LEU A 308 2.52 24.24 2.61
CA LEU A 308 2.90 23.58 1.36
C LEU A 308 3.52 24.54 0.35
N VAL A 309 3.02 25.77 0.26
CA VAL A 309 3.57 26.80 -0.65
C VAL A 309 4.62 27.69 0.03
N ASN A 310 5.16 27.28 1.18
CA ASN A 310 6.18 28.06 1.88
C ASN A 310 7.59 27.55 1.54
N PRO A 311 8.45 28.38 0.90
CA PRO A 311 9.80 27.99 0.48
C PRO A 311 10.71 27.51 1.60
N LYS A 312 10.43 27.86 2.87
CA LYS A 312 11.21 27.40 4.02
C LYS A 312 11.26 25.87 4.13
N TYR A 313 10.26 25.16 3.61
CA TYR A 313 10.23 23.69 3.57
C TYR A 313 10.96 23.09 2.35
N TYR A 314 11.53 23.95 1.50
CA TYR A 314 12.20 23.61 0.24
C TYR A 314 13.60 24.23 0.19
N GLU A 315 14.30 24.22 1.33
CA GLU A 315 15.64 24.80 1.47
C GLU A 315 15.69 26.30 1.09
N GLY A 316 14.57 27.01 1.30
CA GLY A 316 14.42 28.42 0.94
C GLY A 316 14.23 28.68 -0.56
N SER A 317 14.08 27.64 -1.39
CA SER A 317 14.03 27.77 -2.85
C SER A 317 12.61 27.71 -3.42
N ASN A 318 12.14 28.84 -3.96
CA ASN A 318 10.91 28.90 -4.74
C ASN A 318 10.93 27.94 -5.93
N LYS A 319 12.06 27.85 -6.64
CA LYS A 319 12.20 26.96 -7.80
C LYS A 319 11.98 25.50 -7.40
N ARG A 320 12.60 25.06 -6.30
CA ARG A 320 12.46 23.68 -5.80
C ARG A 320 11.05 23.37 -5.33
N MET A 321 10.39 24.33 -4.69
CA MET A 321 8.98 24.21 -4.32
C MET A 321 8.10 23.99 -5.56
N LEU A 322 8.27 24.80 -6.60
CA LEU A 322 7.54 24.68 -7.86
C LEU A 322 7.85 23.37 -8.58
N GLU A 323 9.10 22.91 -8.59
CA GLU A 323 9.47 21.61 -9.14
C GLU A 323 8.74 20.47 -8.41
N ILE A 324 8.82 20.41 -7.07
CA ILE A 324 8.22 19.32 -6.28
C ILE A 324 6.69 19.33 -6.36
N LEU A 325 6.05 20.50 -6.25
CA LEU A 325 4.58 20.61 -6.35
C LEU A 325 4.12 20.42 -7.80
N GLY A 326 4.93 20.85 -8.77
CA GLY A 326 4.72 20.57 -10.18
C GLY A 326 4.76 19.06 -10.47
N ASP A 327 5.65 18.30 -9.84
CA ASP A 327 5.70 16.84 -9.95
C ASP A 327 4.43 16.21 -9.38
N CYS A 328 3.96 16.72 -8.23
CA CYS A 328 2.68 16.29 -7.63
C CYS A 328 1.48 16.59 -8.54
N LYS A 329 1.47 17.76 -9.19
CA LYS A 329 0.45 18.13 -10.16
C LYS A 329 0.47 17.17 -11.36
N ARG A 330 1.65 16.76 -11.85
CA ARG A 330 1.79 15.81 -12.97
C ARG A 330 1.33 14.39 -12.63
N THR A 331 1.28 14.00 -11.35
CA THR A 331 0.64 12.73 -10.95
C THR A 331 -0.89 12.81 -10.90
N GLY A 332 -1.49 13.97 -11.21
CA GLY A 332 -2.93 14.20 -11.17
C GLY A 332 -3.47 14.47 -9.76
N CYS A 333 -2.60 14.70 -8.78
CA CYS A 333 -3.00 15.02 -7.42
C CYS A 333 -3.47 16.47 -7.30
N ILE A 334 -4.49 16.68 -6.46
CA ILE A 334 -4.98 18.02 -6.10
C ILE A 334 -5.12 18.14 -4.57
N PHE A 335 -5.22 19.36 -4.07
CA PHE A 335 -5.44 19.70 -2.67
C PHE A 335 -6.80 20.35 -2.49
N LEU A 336 -7.66 19.73 -1.68
CA LEU A 336 -8.95 20.31 -1.26
C LEU A 336 -8.73 21.05 0.05
N VAL A 337 -8.91 22.37 0.06
CA VAL A 337 -8.51 23.23 1.16
C VAL A 337 -9.73 23.66 1.96
N GLY A 338 -9.86 23.10 3.16
CA GLY A 338 -10.85 23.51 4.15
C GLY A 338 -10.40 24.74 4.92
N GLY A 339 -11.32 25.69 5.11
CA GLY A 339 -11.08 26.85 5.96
C GLY A 339 -10.76 26.46 7.40
N ARG A 340 -9.88 27.22 8.06
CA ARG A 340 -9.46 26.95 9.43
C ARG A 340 -9.20 28.21 10.22
N ASN A 341 -9.58 28.21 11.50
CA ASN A 341 -9.19 29.25 12.42
C ASN A 341 -7.72 29.09 12.84
N VAL A 342 -6.90 30.11 12.53
CA VAL A 342 -5.49 30.22 12.89
C VAL A 342 -5.34 31.53 13.68
N ASP A 343 -4.96 31.42 14.95
CA ASP A 343 -4.76 32.57 15.85
C ASP A 343 -5.96 33.55 15.94
N GLY A 344 -7.18 33.01 15.88
CA GLY A 344 -8.42 33.78 15.95
C GLY A 344 -8.94 34.28 14.60
N VAL A 345 -8.17 34.09 13.52
CA VAL A 345 -8.53 34.50 12.16
C VAL A 345 -8.92 33.28 11.34
N PHE A 346 -10.11 33.31 10.74
CA PHE A 346 -10.53 32.28 9.81
C PHE A 346 -9.81 32.44 8.47
N GLN A 347 -8.97 31.48 8.13
CA GLN A 347 -8.17 31.44 6.91
C GLN A 347 -8.82 30.50 5.91
N VAL A 348 -9.00 30.95 4.66
CA VAL A 348 -9.46 30.16 3.51
C VAL A 348 -8.38 30.13 2.42
N LEU A 349 -8.62 29.39 1.33
CA LEU A 349 -7.64 29.25 0.24
C LEU A 349 -7.27 30.59 -0.37
N GLU A 350 -8.25 31.48 -0.50
CA GLU A 350 -8.13 32.80 -1.10
C GLU A 350 -7.23 33.76 -0.30
N ASN A 351 -6.93 33.42 0.96
CA ASN A 351 -5.98 34.18 1.79
C ASN A 351 -4.52 33.74 1.60
N ILE A 352 -4.28 32.69 0.81
CA ILE A 352 -2.95 32.09 0.63
C ILE A 352 -2.40 32.50 -0.75
N ASP A 353 -1.18 33.03 -0.76
CA ASP A 353 -0.50 33.37 -2.01
C ASP A 353 0.03 32.09 -2.69
N ILE A 354 -0.73 31.60 -3.66
CA ILE A 354 -0.40 30.39 -4.43
C ILE A 354 0.14 30.79 -5.81
N PRO A 355 1.37 30.36 -6.16
CA PRO A 355 1.94 30.59 -7.48
C PRO A 355 1.04 30.09 -8.61
N GLU A 356 0.99 30.86 -9.70
CA GLU A 356 0.08 30.64 -10.82
C GLU A 356 0.28 29.26 -11.47
N GLU A 357 1.53 28.78 -11.53
CA GLU A 357 1.93 27.51 -12.16
C GLU A 357 1.29 26.27 -11.52
N ILE A 358 0.92 26.39 -10.24
CA ILE A 358 0.34 25.31 -9.43
C ILE A 358 -1.05 25.65 -8.90
N ARG A 359 -1.61 26.83 -9.20
CA ARG A 359 -2.87 27.30 -8.61
C ARG A 359 -4.04 26.36 -8.86
N ASP A 360 -4.14 25.79 -10.05
CA ASP A 360 -5.17 24.85 -10.48
C ASP A 360 -5.18 23.52 -9.70
N MET A 361 -4.10 23.19 -8.99
CA MET A 361 -4.06 22.00 -8.14
C MET A 361 -4.70 22.24 -6.75
N PHE A 362 -5.07 23.47 -6.40
CA PHE A 362 -5.72 23.80 -5.13
C PHE A 362 -7.18 24.18 -5.35
N VAL A 363 -8.08 23.52 -4.64
CA VAL A 363 -9.53 23.74 -4.75
C VAL A 363 -10.08 24.08 -3.37
N SER A 364 -10.75 25.23 -3.27
CA SER A 364 -11.35 25.72 -2.03
C SER A 364 -12.56 24.87 -1.65
N ILE A 365 -12.68 24.51 -0.37
CA ILE A 365 -13.92 23.98 0.20
C ILE A 365 -14.70 25.19 0.74
N PRO A 366 -15.87 25.54 0.17
CA PRO A 366 -16.61 26.74 0.57
C PRO A 366 -16.97 26.75 2.05
N GLU A 367 -16.86 27.92 2.69
CA GLU A 367 -17.15 28.10 4.12
C GLU A 367 -18.60 27.72 4.45
N GLU A 368 -19.54 27.98 3.53
CA GLU A 368 -20.95 27.65 3.67
C GLU A 368 -21.18 26.14 3.78
N LYS A 369 -20.28 25.33 3.21
CA LYS A 369 -20.33 23.87 3.28
C LYS A 369 -19.57 23.33 4.49
N PHE A 370 -18.49 24.00 4.92
CA PHE A 370 -17.69 23.55 6.04
C PHE A 370 -17.15 24.72 6.90
N ARG A 371 -17.73 24.85 8.09
CA ARG A 371 -17.19 25.63 9.21
C ARG A 371 -17.35 24.83 10.50
N MET A 372 -16.26 24.28 11.01
CA MET A 372 -16.23 23.57 12.29
C MET A 372 -14.93 23.88 13.04
N ASP A 373 -15.03 24.67 14.11
CA ASP A 373 -13.91 25.04 14.97
C ASP A 373 -13.71 23.97 16.08
N ILE A 374 -13.39 22.74 15.66
CA ILE A 374 -13.04 21.64 16.58
C ILE A 374 -11.57 21.29 16.43
N SER A 375 -10.82 21.34 17.53
CA SER A 375 -9.41 20.96 17.57
C SER A 375 -9.17 19.74 18.47
N SER A 376 -8.52 18.70 17.95
CA SER A 376 -8.04 17.57 18.77
C SER A 376 -7.22 18.02 19.98
N THR A 377 -6.46 19.12 19.87
CA THR A 377 -5.65 19.66 20.99
C THR A 377 -6.52 20.20 22.12
N GLU A 378 -7.60 20.88 21.80
CA GLU A 378 -8.55 21.39 22.79
C GLU A 378 -9.34 20.24 23.44
N LEU A 379 -9.72 19.23 22.65
CA LEU A 379 -10.37 18.02 23.17
C LEU A 379 -9.47 17.29 24.17
N ARG A 380 -8.16 17.15 23.88
CA ARG A 380 -7.20 16.57 24.83
C ARG A 380 -7.08 17.41 26.10
N LYS A 381 -7.06 18.75 26.01
CA LYS A 381 -7.05 19.64 27.19
C LYS A 381 -8.32 19.49 28.03
N LYS A 382 -9.48 19.34 27.39
CA LYS A 382 -10.78 19.10 28.07
C LYS A 382 -10.85 17.70 28.70
N GLN A 383 -10.38 16.66 28.02
CA GLN A 383 -10.35 15.30 28.58
C GLN A 383 -9.35 15.19 29.75
N GLY A 384 -8.14 15.74 29.59
CA GLY A 384 -7.14 15.74 30.65
C GLY A 384 -7.56 16.53 31.90
N SER A 385 -8.34 17.60 31.74
CA SER A 385 -8.90 18.33 32.89
C SER A 385 -10.06 17.59 33.57
N VAL A 386 -10.86 16.83 32.82
CA VAL A 386 -11.91 15.95 33.36
C VAL A 386 -11.31 14.76 34.11
N ASP A 387 -10.29 14.11 33.57
CA ASP A 387 -9.60 13.00 34.23
C ASP A 387 -8.85 13.46 35.48
N LYS A 388 -8.27 14.67 35.46
CA LYS A 388 -7.67 15.28 36.65
C LYS A 388 -8.71 15.54 37.74
N ARG A 389 -9.87 16.12 37.40
CA ARG A 389 -10.99 16.32 38.34
C ARG A 389 -11.54 15.00 38.89
N LYS A 390 -11.68 13.96 38.06
CA LYS A 390 -12.11 12.63 38.54
C LYS A 390 -11.11 12.02 39.53
N ARG A 391 -9.80 12.19 39.29
CA ARG A 391 -8.75 11.73 40.21
C ARG A 391 -8.66 12.56 41.49
N GLU A 392 -8.95 13.85 41.43
CA GLU A 392 -9.02 14.73 42.61
C GLU A 392 -10.25 14.40 43.47
N ASN A 393 -11.43 14.26 42.87
CA ASN A 393 -12.65 13.85 43.58
C ASN A 393 -12.50 12.45 44.21
N ALA A 394 -11.90 11.49 43.49
CA ALA A 394 -11.64 10.15 44.03
C ALA A 394 -10.63 10.13 45.18
N LYS A 395 -9.79 11.17 45.34
CA LYS A 395 -8.89 11.31 46.50
C LYS A 395 -9.60 11.98 47.68
N GLU A 396 -10.46 12.97 47.43
CA GLU A 396 -11.27 13.61 48.47
C GLU A 396 -12.28 12.63 49.11
N ASP A 397 -12.88 11.74 48.30
CA ASP A 397 -13.79 10.69 48.82
C ASP A 397 -13.08 9.68 49.74
N VAL A 398 -11.79 9.41 49.49
CA VAL A 398 -10.97 8.50 50.33
C VAL A 398 -10.55 9.20 51.63
N GLU A 399 -10.29 10.51 51.61
CA GLU A 399 -9.98 11.30 52.81
C GLU A 399 -11.22 11.55 53.70
N GLN A 400 -12.41 11.70 53.12
CA GLN A 400 -13.65 11.85 53.88
C GLN A 400 -14.17 10.53 54.47
N SER A 401 -13.83 9.39 53.88
CA SER A 401 -14.20 8.07 54.42
C SER A 401 -13.21 7.54 55.48
N SER A 402 -12.17 8.33 55.81
CA SER A 402 -11.12 8.00 56.79
C SER A 402 -11.16 8.87 58.06
N LYS A 403 -12.24 9.64 58.26
CA LYS A 403 -12.58 10.36 59.50
C LYS A 403 -13.90 9.82 60.03
#